data_AF-A0A7Y1YCY0-F1
#
_entry.id   AF-A0A7Y1YCY0-F1
#
_cell.length_a   1.000
_cell.length_b   1.000
_cell.length_c   1.000
_cell.angle_alpha   90.00
_cell.angle_beta   90.00
_cell.angle_gamma   90.00
#
_symmetry.space_group_name_H-M   'P 1'
#
loop_
_entity.id
_entity.type
_entity.pdbx_description
1 polymer ?
#
loop_
_entity_poly.entity_id
_entity_poly.type
_entity_poly.pdbx_seq_one_letter_code
_entity_poly.pdbx_strand_id
1 'polypeptide(L)' 'RRVCAKALENGIPVPALTSALCYFDGFRSERLPANLLQAQRDYFGAHTYERIDRPRGEFFHTNWTGKGGDTASTTYDV' A
#
# COMPACT_ATOMS: atom_id res chain seq x y z
N ARG A 1 19.36 -4.68 13.66
CA ARG A 1 18.24 -5.57 14.07
C ARG A 1 18.33 -6.05 15.52
N ARG A 2 19.42 -6.72 15.99
CA ARG A 2 19.53 -7.25 17.37
C ARG A 2 19.17 -6.25 18.48
N VAL A 3 19.69 -5.02 18.40
CA VAL A 3 19.41 -3.95 19.39
C VAL A 3 17.93 -3.61 19.46
N CYS A 4 17.29 -3.38 18.30
CA CYS A 4 15.86 -3.06 18.24
C CYS A 4 15.00 -4.22 18.79
N ALA A 5 15.32 -5.47 18.43
CA ALA A 5 14.59 -6.63 18.92
C ALA A 5 14.67 -6.74 20.46
N LYS A 6 15.88 -6.63 21.02
CA LYS A 6 16.06 -6.73 22.46
C LYS A 6 15.39 -5.59 23.23
N ALA A 7 15.42 -4.36 22.69
CA ALA A 7 14.71 -3.24 23.29
C ALA A 7 13.19 -3.49 23.35
N LEU A 8 12.59 -3.97 22.25
CA LEU A 8 11.15 -4.26 22.19
C LEU A 8 10.74 -5.41 23.12
N GLU A 9 11.53 -6.49 23.20
CA GLU A 9 11.30 -7.60 24.14
C GLU A 9 11.27 -7.15 25.61
N ASN A 10 12.00 -6.09 25.94
CA ASN A 10 12.08 -5.55 27.30
C ASN A 10 11.20 -4.32 27.51
N GLY A 11 10.33 -3.97 26.55
CA GLY A 11 9.44 -2.80 26.66
C GLY A 11 10.17 -1.45 26.65
N ILE A 12 11.41 -1.39 26.17
CA ILE A 12 12.20 -0.15 26.11
C ILE A 12 11.86 0.59 24.80
N PRO A 13 11.32 1.82 24.87
CA PRO A 13 10.97 2.59 23.68
C PRO A 13 12.23 3.07 22.94
N VAL A 14 12.37 2.67 21.67
CA VAL A 14 13.49 3.07 20.80
C VAL A 14 12.98 3.58 19.43
N PRO A 15 12.09 4.60 19.41
CA PRO A 15 11.33 4.98 18.22
C PRO A 15 12.19 5.39 17.03
N ALA A 16 13.32 6.09 17.26
CA ALA A 16 14.23 6.47 16.19
C ALA A 16 14.91 5.25 15.54
N LEU A 17 15.34 4.27 16.35
CA LEU A 17 16.00 3.06 15.84
C LEU A 17 15.05 2.13 15.10
N THR A 18 13.81 1.95 15.60
CA THR A 18 12.81 1.13 14.91
C THR A 18 12.32 1.80 13.65
N SER A 19 12.07 3.11 13.66
CA SER A 19 11.70 3.87 12.47
C SER A 19 12.78 3.80 11.39
N ALA A 20 14.05 4.06 11.74
CA ALA A 20 15.16 3.97 10.79
C ALA A 20 15.31 2.57 10.18
N LEU A 21 15.15 1.51 10.99
CA LEU A 21 15.20 0.13 10.52
C LEU A 21 14.03 -0.18 9.57
N CYS A 22 12.80 0.19 9.94
CA CYS A 22 11.61 -0.02 9.10
C CYS A 22 11.70 0.75 7.79
N TYR A 23 12.18 2.00 7.83
CA TYR A 23 12.42 2.81 6.63
C TYR A 23 13.44 2.13 5.72
N PHE A 24 14.60 1.73 6.25
CA PHE A 24 15.63 1.09 5.44
C PHE A 24 15.15 -0.22 4.82
N ASP A 25 14.45 -1.06 5.60
CA ASP A 25 13.87 -2.31 5.11
C ASP A 25 12.79 -2.07 4.05
N GLY A 26 11.98 -1.01 4.20
CA GLY A 26 11.02 -0.59 3.20
C GLY A 26 11.67 -0.06 1.92
N PHE A 27 12.67 0.81 2.06
CA PHE A 27 13.36 1.48 0.96
C PHE A 27 14.06 0.48 0.02
N ARG A 28 14.68 -0.57 0.57
CA ARG A 28 15.37 -1.59 -0.22
C ARG A 28 14.44 -2.68 -0.77
N SER A 29 13.14 -2.62 -0.48
CA SER A 29 12.19 -3.64 -0.92
C SER A 29 11.63 -3.25 -2.30
N GLU A 30 11.91 -4.06 -3.31
CA GLU A 30 11.33 -3.87 -4.66
C GLU A 30 9.80 -3.89 -4.63
N ARG A 31 9.21 -4.73 -3.76
CA ARG A 31 7.76 -4.86 -3.60
C ARG A 31 7.36 -4.65 -2.14
N LEU A 32 6.52 -3.64 -1.93
CA LEU A 32 5.89 -3.34 -0.64
C LEU A 32 4.40 -3.76 -0.65
N PRO A 33 3.79 -4.00 0.52
CA PRO A 33 2.37 -4.34 0.62
C PRO A 33 1.42 -3.17 0.30
N ALA A 34 1.92 -2.07 -0.27
CA ALA A 34 1.11 -0.94 -0.72
C ALA A 34 0.13 -1.32 -1.84
N ASN A 35 0.34 -2.45 -2.53
CA ASN A 35 -0.63 -3.02 -3.46
C ASN A 35 -1.98 -3.36 -2.79
N LEU A 36 -1.97 -3.84 -1.55
CA LEU A 36 -3.19 -4.10 -0.79
C LEU A 36 -3.91 -2.79 -0.46
N LEU A 37 -3.17 -1.72 -0.18
CA LEU A 37 -3.75 -0.38 0.02
C LEU A 37 -4.44 0.10 -1.26
N GLN A 38 -3.83 -0.09 -2.44
CA GLN A 38 -4.47 0.24 -3.71
C GLN A 38 -5.73 -0.61 -3.97
N ALA A 39 -5.67 -1.92 -3.74
CA ALA A 39 -6.84 -2.80 -3.86
C ALA A 39 -7.97 -2.40 -2.91
N GLN A 40 -7.65 -2.03 -1.67
CA GLN A 40 -8.59 -1.49 -0.69
C GLN A 40 -9.25 -0.21 -1.20
N ARG A 41 -8.45 0.78 -1.63
CA ARG A 41 -8.95 2.05 -2.19
C ARG A 41 -9.91 1.84 -3.36
N ASP A 42 -9.58 0.89 -4.22
CA ASP A 42 -10.42 0.53 -5.37
C ASP A 42 -11.71 -0.19 -4.92
N TYR A 43 -11.60 -1.11 -3.96
CA TYR A 43 -12.74 -1.84 -3.41
C TYR A 43 -13.83 -0.94 -2.84
N PHE A 44 -13.47 -0.02 -1.95
CA PHE A 44 -14.46 0.78 -1.22
C PHE A 44 -14.78 2.13 -1.86
N GLY A 45 -14.02 2.57 -2.85
CA GLY A 45 -14.16 3.91 -3.42
C GLY A 45 -13.90 4.02 -4.91
N ALA A 46 -13.73 2.90 -5.61
CA ALA A 46 -13.50 2.88 -7.06
C ALA A 46 -12.38 3.82 -7.53
N HIS A 47 -11.34 3.95 -6.69
CA HIS A 47 -10.21 4.86 -6.91
C HIS A 47 -9.21 4.39 -7.97
N THR A 48 -9.44 3.22 -8.56
CA THR A 48 -8.55 2.55 -9.52
C THR A 48 -7.17 2.22 -8.96
N TYR A 49 -6.41 1.42 -9.71
CA TYR A 49 -5.01 1.11 -9.43
C TYR A 49 -4.25 0.73 -10.71
N GLU A 50 -2.91 0.80 -10.66
CA GLU A 50 -2.05 0.35 -11.76
C GLU A 50 -1.66 -1.11 -11.60
N ARG A 51 -1.54 -1.82 -12.73
CA ARG A 51 -1.10 -3.23 -12.77
C ARG A 51 0.37 -3.34 -13.14
N ILE A 52 1.07 -4.30 -12.55
CA ILE A 52 2.48 -4.57 -12.83
C ILE A 52 2.74 -5.23 -14.19
N ASP A 53 1.70 -5.78 -14.82
CA ASP A 53 1.76 -6.43 -16.13
C ASP A 53 1.23 -5.53 -17.26
N ARG A 54 1.12 -4.23 -17.00
CA ARG A 54 0.64 -3.23 -17.95
C ARG A 54 1.58 -2.02 -17.99
N PRO A 55 1.59 -1.27 -19.10
CA PRO A 55 2.26 0.02 -19.16
C PRO A 55 1.84 0.93 -17.99
N ARG A 56 2.82 1.65 -17.45
CA ARG A 56 2.58 2.62 -16.37
C ARG A 56 1.69 3.76 -16.86
N GLY A 57 0.78 4.21 -16.02
CA GLY A 57 -0.25 5.20 -16.35
C GLY A 57 -1.59 4.59 -16.82
N GLU A 58 -1.67 3.27 -16.99
CA GLU A 58 -2.95 2.58 -17.18
C GLU A 58 -3.60 2.24 -15.83
N PHE A 59 -4.81 2.76 -15.62
CA PHE A 59 -5.57 2.59 -14.38
C PHE A 59 -6.75 1.64 -14.59
N PHE A 60 -6.95 0.77 -13.61
CA PHE A 60 -7.97 -0.28 -13.64
C PHE A 60 -8.89 -0.14 -12.43
N HIS A 61 -10.20 -0.20 -12.64
CA HIS A 61 -11.17 -0.49 -11.60
C HIS A 61 -11.55 -1.97 -11.66
N THR A 62 -11.63 -2.64 -10.52
CA THR A 62 -12.16 -4.00 -10.42
C THR A 62 -13.52 -3.99 -9.72
N ASN A 63 -14.53 -4.66 -10.30
CA ASN A 63 -15.78 -4.92 -9.59
C ASN A 63 -15.58 -6.05 -8.57
N TRP A 64 -15.05 -5.71 -7.41
CA TRP A 64 -14.67 -6.67 -6.37
C TRP A 64 -15.85 -7.42 -5.73
N THR A 65 -17.06 -6.83 -5.75
CA THR A 65 -18.25 -7.43 -5.13
C THR A 65 -19.08 -8.27 -6.10
N GLY A 66 -18.79 -8.19 -7.41
CA GLY A 66 -19.58 -8.80 -8.47
C GLY A 66 -20.96 -8.17 -8.67
N LYS A 67 -21.29 -7.10 -7.93
CA LYS A 67 -22.60 -6.44 -7.96
C LYS A 67 -22.53 -4.92 -8.10
N GLY A 68 -21.32 -4.34 -8.08
CA GLY A 68 -21.09 -2.89 -8.07
C GLY A 68 -21.15 -2.19 -9.44
N GLY A 69 -21.25 -2.95 -10.54
CA GLY A 69 -21.17 -2.39 -11.89
C GLY A 69 -19.74 -1.94 -12.28
N ASP A 70 -19.64 -1.15 -13.36
CA ASP A 70 -18.37 -0.65 -13.92
C ASP A 70 -18.06 0.79 -13.47
N THR A 71 -18.61 1.24 -12.34
CA THR A 71 -18.46 2.61 -11.86
C THR A 71 -17.05 2.86 -11.33
N ALA A 72 -16.34 3.85 -11.91
CA ALA A 72 -15.07 4.35 -11.41
C ALA A 72 -15.21 5.77 -10.85
N SER A 73 -14.53 6.09 -9.76
CA SER A 73 -14.46 7.46 -9.23
C SER A 73 -13.52 8.29 -10.09
N THR A 74 -14.02 8.79 -11.22
CA THR A 74 -13.27 9.71 -12.09
C THR A 74 -13.40 11.15 -11.60
N THR A 75 -12.41 11.96 -11.90
CA THR A 75 -12.52 13.42 -11.72
C THR A 75 -13.65 13.94 -12.60
N TYR A 76 -14.49 14.84 -12.07
CA TYR A 76 -15.41 15.61 -12.91
C TYR A 76 -14.57 16.61 -13.71
N ASP A 77 -14.41 16.38 -15.01
CA ASP A 77 -13.95 17.44 -15.90
C ASP A 77 -15.09 18.45 -16.06
N VAL A 78 -14.88 19.67 -15.60
CA VAL A 78 -15.79 20.82 -15.78
C VAL A 78 -15.34 21.62 -16.99
#